data_AF-A0A2W6CQP3-F1
#
_entry.id   AF-A0A2W6CQP3-F1
#
_cell.length_a   1.000
_cell.length_b   1.000
_cell.length_c   1.000
_cell.angle_alpha   90.00
_cell.angle_beta   90.00
_cell.angle_gamma   90.00
#
_symmetry.space_group_name_H-M   'P 1'
#
loop_
_entity.id
_entity.type
_entity.pdbx_description
1 polymer ?
#
loop_
_entity_poly.entity_id
_entity_poly.type
_entity_poly.pdbx_seq_one_letter_code
_entity_poly.pdbx_strand_id
1 'polypeptide(L)'
;MTPGRCKGKAHQPEHLGIAGRRVLVSRKWSNKTLDDHRAERGEFVRQLLQDAGIQPVHGPQDGPYRWERPAPTDPDVPPRPVLLLQAVAERQRWKAEYTAAQLATSDPPPDNCSASQDQAA
;
A
#
# COMPACT_ATOMS: atom_id res chain seq x y z
N MET A 1 -29.32 1.18 25.78
CA MET A 1 -28.83 1.66 24.47
C MET A 1 -29.86 1.26 23.43
N THR A 2 -30.38 2.19 22.63
CA THR A 2 -31.25 1.85 21.49
C THR A 2 -30.38 1.60 20.26
N PRO A 3 -30.50 0.45 19.58
CA PRO A 3 -29.82 0.22 18.30
C PRO A 3 -30.09 1.37 17.33
N GLY A 4 -29.07 1.85 16.62
CA GLY A 4 -29.20 2.95 15.65
C GLY A 4 -29.14 4.38 16.22
N ARG A 5 -29.05 4.57 17.55
CA ARG A 5 -28.99 5.91 18.18
C ARG A 5 -27.58 6.40 18.51
N CYS A 6 -26.56 5.94 17.79
CA CYS A 6 -25.19 6.40 18.05
C CYS A 6 -24.97 7.81 17.49
N LYS A 7 -24.46 8.72 18.32
CA LYS A 7 -24.12 10.11 17.94
C LYS A 7 -22.77 10.24 17.21
N GLY A 8 -22.06 9.13 17.01
CA GLY A 8 -20.78 9.14 16.30
C GLY A 8 -20.97 9.49 14.84
N LYS A 9 -20.13 10.36 14.27
CA LYS A 9 -20.19 10.76 12.84
C LYS A 9 -20.24 9.57 11.88
N ALA A 10 -19.53 8.48 12.19
CA ALA A 10 -19.50 7.28 11.36
C ALA A 10 -20.81 6.47 11.36
N HIS A 11 -21.71 6.73 12.30
CA HIS A 11 -23.00 6.05 12.40
C HIS A 11 -24.17 6.94 11.93
N GLN A 12 -23.87 8.13 11.39
CA GLN A 12 -24.88 8.98 10.76
C GLN A 12 -25.24 8.45 9.37
N PRO A 13 -26.54 8.45 8.99
CA PRO A 13 -27.00 7.97 7.69
C PRO A 13 -26.32 8.64 6.50
N GLU A 14 -26.03 9.94 6.57
CA GLU A 14 -25.34 10.68 5.50
C GLU A 14 -23.94 10.14 5.20
N HIS A 15 -23.32 9.47 6.17
CA HIS A 15 -21.98 8.89 6.05
C HIS A 15 -22.03 7.38 5.75
N LEU A 16 -23.21 6.77 5.67
CA LEU A 16 -23.39 5.37 5.26
C LEU A 16 -23.22 5.26 3.74
N GLY A 17 -22.24 4.47 3.29
CA GLY A 17 -22.06 4.15 1.86
C GLY A 17 -21.06 5.03 1.11
N ILE A 18 -20.50 6.08 1.73
CA ILE A 18 -19.37 6.82 1.13
C ILE A 18 -18.12 5.91 1.17
N ALA A 19 -17.82 5.31 0.02
CA ALA A 19 -16.60 4.52 -0.19
C ALA A 19 -15.38 5.39 0.16
N GLY A 20 -14.67 5.00 1.22
CA GLY A 20 -13.48 5.70 1.71
C GLY A 20 -13.51 6.11 3.19
N ARG A 21 -14.69 6.26 3.81
CA ARG A 21 -14.81 6.59 5.27
C ARG A 21 -15.51 5.51 6.11
N ARG A 22 -15.90 4.37 5.53
CA ARG A 22 -16.58 3.27 6.25
C ARG A 22 -15.63 2.53 7.20
N VAL A 23 -14.36 2.41 6.83
CA VAL A 23 -13.33 1.99 7.79
C VAL A 23 -12.84 3.26 8.45
N LEU A 24 -13.49 3.62 9.55
CA LEU A 24 -12.82 4.47 10.52
C LEU A 24 -11.51 3.75 10.85
N VAL A 25 -10.39 4.30 10.39
CA VAL A 25 -9.04 4.08 10.91
C VAL A 25 -8.96 4.62 12.35
N SER A 26 -10.05 4.48 13.11
CA SER A 26 -10.09 4.92 14.47
C SER A 26 -9.22 3.95 15.23
N ARG A 27 -8.23 4.53 15.92
CA ARG A 27 -7.50 3.86 17.00
C ARG A 27 -8.45 3.11 17.95
N LYS A 28 -9.71 3.53 18.08
CA LYS A 28 -10.70 2.86 18.95
C LYS A 28 -11.19 1.51 18.44
N TRP A 29 -11.11 1.23 17.13
CA TRP A 29 -11.56 -0.04 16.56
C TRP A 29 -10.40 -0.98 16.28
N SER A 30 -9.36 -0.51 15.58
CA SER A 30 -8.21 -1.34 15.23
C SER A 30 -7.10 -1.29 16.28
N ASN A 31 -7.09 -0.30 17.17
CA ASN A 31 -5.95 0.05 18.02
C ASN A 31 -4.65 0.33 17.24
N LYS A 32 -4.74 0.57 15.93
CA LYS A 32 -3.61 0.85 15.05
C LYS A 32 -3.46 2.34 14.79
N THR A 33 -2.21 2.78 14.71
CA THR A 33 -1.77 4.12 14.36
C THR A 33 -1.61 4.27 12.85
N LEU A 34 -1.38 5.49 12.37
CA LEU A 34 -1.07 5.73 10.96
C LEU A 34 0.26 5.08 10.55
N ASP A 35 1.22 4.99 11.47
CA ASP A 35 2.51 4.34 11.22
C ASP A 35 2.34 2.82 11.12
N ASP A 36 1.48 2.22 11.95
CA ASP A 36 1.14 0.80 11.82
C ASP A 36 0.55 0.50 10.44
N HIS A 37 -0.40 1.32 9.98
CA HIS A 37 -0.97 1.15 8.64
C HIS A 37 0.04 1.39 7.51
N ARG A 38 1.02 2.28 7.71
CA ARG A 38 2.11 2.45 6.75
C ARG A 38 3.00 1.20 6.72
N ALA A 39 3.32 0.63 7.87
CA ALA A 39 4.11 -0.58 8.00
C ALA A 39 3.40 -1.78 7.34
N GLU A 40 2.11 -1.96 7.62
CA GLU A 40 1.27 -3.01 7.03
C GLU A 40 1.20 -2.91 5.51
N ARG A 41 0.99 -1.70 4.97
CA ARG A 41 1.00 -1.49 3.52
C ARG A 41 2.37 -1.80 2.92
N GLY A 42 3.44 -1.44 3.61
CA GLY A 42 4.80 -1.77 3.17
C GLY A 42 5.08 -3.27 3.21
N GLU A 43 4.57 -3.99 4.20
CA GLU A 43 4.66 -5.44 4.31
C GLU A 43 3.86 -6.15 3.23
N PHE A 44 2.62 -5.73 2.98
CA PHE A 44 1.80 -6.25 1.90
C PHE A 44 2.49 -6.14 0.54
N VAL A 45 3.06 -4.96 0.22
CA VAL A 45 3.79 -4.77 -1.05
C VAL A 45 5.02 -5.67 -1.12
N ARG A 46 5.78 -5.83 -0.03
CA ARG A 46 6.94 -6.75 0.01
C ARG A 46 6.52 -8.19 -0.26
N GLN A 47 5.45 -8.66 0.38
CA GLN A 47 4.93 -10.01 0.17
C GLN A 47 4.46 -10.20 -1.27
N LEU A 48 3.69 -9.26 -1.80
CA LEU A 48 3.18 -9.32 -3.17
C LEU A 48 4.32 -9.37 -4.21
N LEU A 49 5.35 -8.54 -4.05
CA LEU A 49 6.51 -8.57 -4.95
C LEU A 49 7.27 -9.89 -4.84
N GLN A 50 7.42 -10.42 -3.62
CA GLN A 50 8.04 -11.72 -3.38
C GLN A 50 7.25 -12.87 -4.03
N ASP A 51 5.92 -12.87 -3.91
CA ASP A 51 5.04 -13.88 -4.51
C ASP A 51 5.10 -13.83 -6.05
N ALA A 52 5.25 -12.64 -6.62
CA ALA A 52 5.46 -12.44 -8.05
C ALA A 52 6.91 -12.73 -8.52
N GLY A 53 7.81 -13.10 -7.61
CA GLY A 53 9.22 -13.36 -7.91
C GLY A 53 10.05 -12.11 -8.25
N ILE A 54 9.53 -10.91 -7.98
CA ILE A 54 10.22 -9.64 -8.22
C ILE A 54 11.12 -9.33 -7.02
N GLN A 55 12.44 -9.41 -7.23
CA GLN A 55 13.44 -9.14 -6.21
C GLN A 55 14.03 -7.73 -6.37
N PRO A 56 14.42 -7.07 -5.26
CA PRO A 56 15.12 -5.80 -5.35
C PRO A 56 16.47 -5.99 -6.06
N VAL A 57 16.84 -5.01 -6.89
CA VAL A 57 18.12 -5.02 -7.63
C VAL A 57 19.32 -4.98 -6.69
N HIS A 58 19.15 -4.34 -5.52
CA HIS A 58 20.16 -4.26 -4.48
C HIS A 58 19.58 -4.72 -3.13
N GLY A 59 20.12 -5.80 -2.60
CA GLY A 59 19.84 -6.32 -1.26
C GLY A 59 20.73 -5.70 -0.19
N PRO A 60 20.37 -5.81 1.10
CA PRO A 60 21.21 -5.36 2.22
C PRO A 60 22.57 -6.07 2.29
N GLN A 61 22.72 -7.22 1.63
CA GLN A 61 23.93 -8.05 1.64
C GLN A 61 24.78 -7.89 0.38
N ASP A 62 24.41 -6.99 -0.53
CA ASP A 62 25.02 -6.90 -1.87
C ASP A 62 26.43 -6.27 -1.88
N GLY A 63 27.00 -5.97 -0.71
CA GLY A 63 28.40 -5.65 -0.56
C GLY A 63 28.71 -4.88 0.72
N PRO A 64 30.01 -4.68 1.04
CA PRO A 64 30.41 -3.74 2.06
C PRO A 64 30.12 -2.31 1.56
N TYR A 65 28.96 -1.77 1.93
CA TYR A 65 28.62 -0.37 1.67
C TYR A 65 29.21 0.54 2.74
N ARG A 66 29.88 1.61 2.31
CA ARG A 66 30.20 2.75 3.16
C ARG A 66 29.31 3.92 2.76
N TRP A 67 28.48 4.38 3.69
CA TRP A 67 27.60 5.52 3.47
C TRP A 67 28.32 6.81 3.85
N GLU A 68 28.50 7.70 2.87
CA GLU A 68 29.12 9.01 3.05
C GLU A 68 28.16 10.10 2.60
N ARG A 69 28.24 11.29 3.23
CA ARG A 69 27.43 12.43 2.81
C ARG A 69 28.14 13.12 1.65
N PRO A 70 27.47 13.32 0.50
CA PRO A 70 28.08 14.01 -0.63
C PRO A 70 28.38 15.48 -0.28
N ALA A 71 29.51 15.97 -0.78
CA ALA A 71 29.83 17.39 -0.71
C ALA A 71 28.99 18.19 -1.74
N PRO A 72 28.72 19.49 -1.54
CA PRO A 72 27.96 20.29 -2.49
C PRO A 72 28.57 20.36 -3.91
N THR A 73 29.88 20.16 -4.02
CA THR A 73 30.66 20.18 -5.27
C THR A 73 31.24 18.81 -5.62
N ASP A 74 30.64 17.74 -5.09
CA ASP A 74 31.07 16.38 -5.36
C ASP A 74 30.90 16.05 -6.86
N PRO A 75 31.99 15.74 -7.59
CA PRO A 75 31.90 15.43 -9.02
C PRO A 75 31.18 14.11 -9.31
N ASP A 76 31.08 13.22 -8.32
CA ASP A 76 30.42 11.92 -8.47
C ASP A 76 28.88 12.04 -8.34
N VAL A 77 28.37 13.20 -7.90
CA VAL A 77 26.93 13.47 -7.80
C VAL A 77 26.42 14.09 -9.09
N PRO A 78 25.46 13.44 -9.79
CA PRO A 78 24.87 14.00 -10.99
C PRO A 78 24.20 15.37 -10.75
N PRO A 79 24.15 16.23 -11.76
CA PRO A 79 23.40 17.48 -11.68
C PRO A 79 21.94 17.25 -11.30
N ARG A 80 21.33 18.21 -10.59
CA ARG A 80 19.94 18.10 -10.10
C ARG A 80 18.91 17.67 -11.16
N PRO A 81 18.92 18.17 -12.41
CA PRO A 81 17.99 17.70 -13.44
C PRO A 81 18.10 16.20 -13.72
N VAL A 82 19.33 15.66 -13.71
CA VAL A 82 19.58 14.22 -13.91
C VAL A 82 19.03 13.41 -12.74
N LEU A 83 19.26 13.86 -11.50
CA LEU A 83 18.69 13.23 -10.31
C LEU A 83 17.16 13.20 -10.34
N LEU A 84 16.52 14.28 -10.80
CA LEU A 84 15.06 14.33 -10.94
C LEU A 84 14.56 13.32 -11.98
N LEU A 85 15.23 13.22 -13.13
CA LEU A 85 14.90 12.23 -14.16
C LEU A 85 15.09 10.79 -13.66
N GLN A 86 16.15 10.52 -12.90
CA GLN A 86 16.38 9.23 -12.26
C GLN A 86 15.28 8.87 -11.27
N ALA A 87 14.88 9.81 -10.39
CA ALA A 87 13.79 9.58 -9.44
C ALA A 87 12.43 9.34 -10.14
N VAL A 88 12.19 10.01 -11.27
CA VAL A 88 11.00 9.80 -12.11
C VAL A 88 11.03 8.41 -12.76
N ALA A 89 12.17 8.01 -13.32
CA ALA A 89 12.34 6.68 -13.91
C ALA A 89 12.17 5.57 -12.86
N GLU A 90 12.74 5.75 -11.67
CA GLU A 90 12.59 4.83 -10.55
C GLU A 90 11.13 4.66 -10.13
N ARG A 91 10.40 5.77 -9.98
CA ARG A 91 8.96 5.73 -9.67
C ARG A 91 8.14 5.02 -10.74
N GLN A 92 8.46 5.23 -12.02
CA GLN A 92 7.79 4.54 -13.12
C GLN A 92 8.04 3.04 -13.07
N ARG A 93 9.30 2.64 -12.83
CA ARG A 93 9.68 1.23 -12.66
C ARG A 93 8.92 0.58 -11.50
N TRP A 94 8.92 1.18 -10.31
CA TRP A 94 8.20 0.63 -9.15
C TRP A 94 6.69 0.48 -9.41
N LYS A 95 6.09 1.45 -10.10
CA LYS A 95 4.67 1.36 -10.48
C LYS A 95 4.44 0.18 -11.44
N ALA A 96 5.30 0.00 -12.43
CA ALA A 96 5.20 -1.11 -13.37
C ALA A 96 5.38 -2.46 -12.67
N GLU A 97 6.37 -2.59 -11.80
CA GLU A 97 6.62 -3.80 -10.99
C GLU A 97 5.41 -4.13 -10.10
N TYR A 98 4.85 -3.15 -9.39
CA TYR A 98 3.65 -3.34 -8.57
C TYR A 98 2.43 -3.74 -9.40
N THR A 99 2.23 -3.12 -10.57
CA THR A 99 1.14 -3.51 -11.49
C THR A 99 1.35 -4.92 -12.04
N ALA A 100 2.56 -5.28 -12.44
CA ALA A 100 2.88 -6.62 -12.91
C ALA A 100 2.66 -7.67 -11.80
N ALA A 101 3.07 -7.38 -10.56
CA ALA A 101 2.86 -8.27 -9.43
C ALA A 101 1.38 -8.48 -9.14
N GLN A 102 0.57 -7.41 -9.11
CA GLN A 102 -0.88 -7.54 -8.95
C GLN A 102 -1.50 -8.41 -10.05
N LEU A 103 -1.08 -8.25 -11.32
CA LEU A 103 -1.59 -9.06 -12.43
C LEU A 103 -1.17 -10.53 -12.31
N ALA A 104 0.05 -10.81 -11.84
CA ALA A 104 0.56 -12.17 -11.68
C ALA A 104 -0.09 -12.92 -10.50
N THR A 105 -0.44 -12.21 -9.42
CA THR A 105 -1.01 -12.79 -8.20
C THR A 105 -2.54 -12.69 -8.13
N SER A 106 -3.20 -12.04 -9.11
CA SER A 106 -4.66 -11.98 -9.14
C SER A 106 -5.24 -13.35 -9.47
N ASP A 107 -5.95 -13.96 -8.52
CA ASP A 107 -6.77 -15.13 -8.78
C ASP A 107 -7.90 -14.82 -9.78
N PRO A 108 -8.35 -15.79 -10.59
CA PRO A 108 -9.56 -15.63 -11.38
C PRO A 108 -10.74 -15.24 -10.46
N PRO A 109 -11.65 -14.37 -10.92
CA PRO A 109 -12.76 -13.92 -10.08
C PRO A 109 -13.54 -15.14 -9.55
N PRO A 110 -13.86 -15.18 -8.24
CA PRO A 110 -14.66 -16.27 -7.71
C PRO A 110 -16.03 -16.27 -8.38
N ASP A 111 -16.49 -17.45 -8.80
CA ASP A 111 -17.86 -17.65 -9.29
C ASP A 111 -18.86 -17.20 -8.20
N ASN A 112 -19.56 -16.09 -8.48
CA ASN A 112 -20.78 -15.63 -7.81
C ASN A 112 -20.87 -15.86 -6.28
N CYS A 113 -20.13 -15.10 -5.48
CA CYS A 113 -20.43 -14.94 -4.05
C CYS A 113 -21.41 -13.80 -3.81
N SER A 114 -22.66 -13.96 -4.26
CA SER A 114 -23.78 -13.16 -3.76
C SER A 114 -24.35 -13.84 -2.51
N ALA A 115 -24.22 -13.17 -1.36
CA ALA A 115 -24.64 -13.63 -0.03
C ALA A 115 -26.17 -13.60 0.17
N SER A 116 -26.93 -14.17 -0.76
CA SER A 116 -28.36 -14.38 -0.64
C SER A 116 -28.72 -15.70 -1.33
N GLN A 117 -28.54 -16.82 -0.63
CA GLN A 117 -29.33 -18.00 -0.94
C GLN A 117 -30.71 -17.76 -0.34
N ASP A 118 -31.71 -17.49 -1.20
CA ASP A 118 -33.12 -17.51 -0.80
C ASP A 118 -33.46 -18.94 -0.35
N GLN A 119 -33.42 -19.18 0.96
CA GLN A 119 -34.14 -20.30 1.55
C GLN A 119 -35.61 -19.90 1.69
N ALA A 120 -36.39 -20.18 0.65
CA ALA A 120 -37.83 -20.28 0.76
C ALA A 120 -38.20 -21.71 1.19
N ALA A 121 -38.93 -21.82 2.30
CA ALA A 121 -39.76 -22.96 2.67
C ALA A 121 -41.06 -22.43 3.30
#